data_AF-A0A1Y3Z499-F1
#
_entry.id   AF-A0A1Y3Z499-F1
#
_cell.length_a   1.000
_cell.length_b   1.000
_cell.length_c   1.000
_cell.angle_alpha   90.00
_cell.angle_beta   90.00
_cell.angle_gamma   90.00
#
_symmetry.space_group_name_H-M   'P 1'
#
loop_
_entity.id
_entity.type
_entity.pdbx_description
1 polymer ?
#
loop_
_entity_poly.entity_id
_entity_poly.type
_entity_poly.pdbx_seq_one_letter_code
_entity_poly.pdbx_strand_id
1 'polypeptide(L)'
;MTLNEFKLTITELKHEWNNEAHSYIDENYFIYIKENLRSSYVERTLGTKPLIGIRYIIPVGAYRYMFKASENTSLNTIGFFNNEYEPCEIILGDWELYKLTFSHRFYDGTNHYFPELHIRQIGKPTNKQVFSTGHSIEEFDEILAEVWDFIEEDMK
;
A
#
# COMPACT_ATOMS: atom_id res chain seq x y z
N MET A 1 -14.55 8.56 -10.08
CA MET A 1 -13.67 9.76 -10.10
C MET A 1 -12.77 9.77 -11.35
N THR A 2 -12.41 10.92 -11.92
CA THR A 2 -11.46 11.00 -13.06
C THR A 2 -10.00 10.87 -12.57
N LEU A 3 -9.07 10.51 -13.46
CA LEU A 3 -7.64 10.41 -13.12
C LEU A 3 -7.06 11.74 -12.59
N ASN A 4 -7.53 12.89 -13.11
CA ASN A 4 -7.06 14.19 -12.66
C ASN A 4 -7.58 14.53 -11.26
N GLU A 5 -8.86 14.27 -10.99
CA GLU A 5 -9.43 14.41 -9.65
C GLU A 5 -8.70 13.49 -8.67
N PHE A 6 -8.37 12.26 -9.06
CA PHE A 6 -7.63 11.34 -8.21
C PHE A 6 -6.21 11.84 -7.87
N LYS A 7 -5.50 12.39 -8.86
CA LYS A 7 -4.18 13.01 -8.62
C LYS A 7 -4.28 14.18 -7.64
N LEU A 8 -5.32 15.01 -7.78
CA LEU A 8 -5.58 16.13 -6.86
C LEU A 8 -5.88 15.61 -5.44
N THR A 9 -6.75 14.61 -5.30
CA THR A 9 -7.04 13.94 -4.02
C THR A 9 -5.77 13.43 -3.34
N ILE A 10 -4.87 12.76 -4.10
CA ILE A 10 -3.58 12.31 -3.55
C ILE A 10 -2.73 13.49 -3.07
N THR A 11 -2.67 14.58 -3.84
CA THR A 11 -1.92 15.78 -3.46
C THR A 11 -2.49 16.43 -2.20
N GLU A 12 -3.80 16.52 -2.09
CA GLU A 12 -4.50 17.07 -0.92
C GLU A 12 -4.24 16.23 0.33
N LEU A 13 -4.42 14.90 0.25
CA LEU A 13 -4.14 13.98 1.38
C LEU A 13 -2.69 14.07 1.85
N LYS A 14 -1.74 14.19 0.91
CA LYS A 14 -0.32 14.40 1.26
C LYS A 14 -0.11 15.72 1.97
N HIS A 15 -0.75 16.79 1.49
CA HIS A 15 -0.64 18.11 2.08
C HIS A 15 -1.24 18.16 3.49
N GLU A 16 -2.39 17.53 3.71
CA GLU A 16 -3.03 17.43 5.04
C GLU A 16 -2.18 16.66 6.05
N TRP A 17 -1.44 15.66 5.59
CA TRP A 17 -0.58 14.85 6.45
C TRP A 17 0.77 15.53 6.74
N ASN A 18 1.29 16.35 5.81
CA ASN A 18 2.54 17.08 5.97
C ASN A 18 2.49 18.01 7.20
N ASN A 19 3.57 18.01 7.98
CA ASN A 19 3.75 18.87 9.15
C ASN A 19 5.24 19.11 9.43
N GLU A 20 5.57 19.84 10.49
CA GLU A 20 6.97 20.15 10.84
C GLU A 20 7.83 18.90 11.06
N ALA A 21 7.24 17.77 11.48
CA ALA A 21 7.96 16.53 11.73
C ALA A 21 8.05 15.60 10.52
N HIS A 22 7.18 15.75 9.52
CA HIS A 22 7.09 14.85 8.37
C HIS A 22 6.74 15.58 7.07
N SER A 23 7.48 15.30 5.99
CA SER A 23 7.23 15.88 4.68
C SER A 23 7.38 14.85 3.55
N TYR A 24 6.36 14.72 2.69
CA TYR A 24 6.45 13.88 1.50
C TYR A 24 7.55 14.36 0.54
N ILE A 25 8.21 13.40 -0.11
CA ILE A 25 9.21 13.64 -1.16
C ILE A 25 8.71 13.14 -2.51
N ASP A 26 9.50 13.43 -3.56
CA ASP A 26 9.21 12.99 -4.92
C ASP A 26 9.61 11.52 -5.15
N GLU A 27 9.02 10.64 -4.35
CA GLU A 27 9.14 9.19 -4.48
C GLU A 27 7.81 8.55 -4.06
N ASN A 28 7.28 7.71 -4.94
CA ASN A 28 5.94 7.18 -4.84
C ASN A 28 5.89 5.75 -5.34
N TYR A 29 4.91 5.02 -4.84
CA TYR A 29 4.58 3.68 -5.25
C TYR A 29 3.05 3.57 -5.39
N PHE A 30 2.61 2.86 -6.43
CA PHE A 30 1.21 2.59 -6.71
C PHE A 30 1.07 1.09 -6.80
N ILE A 31 0.43 0.51 -5.78
CA ILE A 31 0.17 -0.92 -5.72
C ILE A 31 -1.16 -1.18 -6.40
N TYR A 32 -1.18 -2.00 -7.44
CA TYR A 32 -2.37 -2.37 -8.18
C TYR A 32 -2.74 -3.81 -7.85
N ILE A 33 -3.89 -3.99 -7.19
CA ILE A 33 -4.39 -5.29 -6.77
C ILE A 33 -5.41 -5.78 -7.79
N LYS A 34 -5.18 -6.99 -8.31
CA LYS A 34 -6.09 -7.66 -9.24
C LYS A 34 -7.01 -8.64 -8.53
N GLU A 35 -7.95 -9.22 -9.26
CA GLU A 35 -8.76 -10.34 -8.76
C GLU A 35 -7.88 -11.56 -8.43
N ASN A 36 -6.98 -11.93 -9.34
CA ASN A 36 -5.90 -12.86 -9.03
C ASN A 36 -4.77 -12.11 -8.32
N LEU A 37 -4.71 -12.24 -7.01
CA LEU A 37 -3.74 -11.56 -6.14
C LEU A 37 -2.29 -11.78 -6.57
N ARG A 38 -1.94 -12.97 -7.05
CA ARG A 38 -0.60 -13.35 -7.54
C ARG A 38 -0.15 -12.61 -8.80
N SER A 39 -1.05 -11.88 -9.45
CA SER A 39 -0.75 -11.11 -10.68
C SER A 39 -0.84 -9.59 -10.48
N SER A 40 -0.98 -9.18 -9.22
CA SER A 40 -0.87 -7.78 -8.79
C SER A 40 0.54 -7.25 -9.05
N TYR A 41 0.72 -5.94 -9.01
CA TYR A 41 2.04 -5.34 -9.31
C TYR A 41 2.15 -3.94 -8.71
N VAL A 42 3.37 -3.41 -8.70
CA VAL A 42 3.68 -2.07 -8.22
C VAL A 42 4.34 -1.25 -9.32
N GLU A 43 3.93 0.01 -9.43
CA GLU A 43 4.64 1.00 -10.27
C GLU A 43 5.09 2.19 -9.43
N ARG A 44 6.19 2.84 -9.85
CA ARG A 44 6.67 4.08 -9.20
C ARG A 44 5.94 5.35 -9.65
N THR A 45 5.17 5.25 -10.72
CA THR A 45 4.41 6.35 -11.29
C THR A 45 2.98 5.92 -11.52
N LEU A 46 2.03 6.82 -11.30
CA LEU A 46 0.63 6.54 -11.57
C LEU A 46 0.43 6.38 -13.09
N GLY A 47 0.07 5.17 -13.49
CA GLY A 47 -0.19 4.83 -14.88
C GLY A 47 -1.31 5.67 -15.48
N THR A 48 -1.24 5.91 -16.79
CA THR A 48 -2.30 6.56 -17.57
C THR A 48 -3.21 5.54 -18.27
N LYS A 49 -2.91 4.25 -18.13
CA LYS A 49 -3.66 3.17 -18.77
C LYS A 49 -4.98 2.93 -18.02
N PRO A 50 -6.03 2.50 -18.73
CA PRO A 50 -7.26 2.03 -18.10
C PRO A 50 -6.98 0.92 -17.07
N LEU A 51 -7.65 0.99 -15.92
CA LEU A 51 -7.51 0.02 -14.82
C LEU A 51 -8.27 -1.30 -15.07
N ILE A 52 -8.25 -1.79 -16.32
CA ILE A 52 -8.93 -3.02 -16.72
C ILE A 52 -8.33 -4.21 -15.95
N GLY A 53 -9.18 -4.96 -15.24
CA GLY A 53 -8.77 -6.11 -14.42
C GLY A 53 -8.08 -5.76 -13.10
N ILE A 54 -7.98 -4.47 -12.75
CA ILE A 54 -7.58 -4.01 -11.43
C ILE A 54 -8.85 -3.90 -10.58
N ARG A 55 -8.77 -4.32 -9.31
CA ARG A 55 -9.82 -4.13 -8.31
C ARG A 55 -9.53 -2.94 -7.42
N TYR A 56 -8.29 -2.82 -6.96
CA TYR A 56 -7.88 -1.77 -6.03
C TYR A 56 -6.56 -1.13 -6.44
N ILE A 57 -6.38 0.13 -6.04
CA ILE A 57 -5.13 0.86 -6.11
C ILE A 57 -4.80 1.44 -4.73
N ILE A 58 -3.55 1.25 -4.29
CA ILE A 58 -3.03 1.78 -3.04
C ILE A 58 -1.87 2.73 -3.37
N PRO A 59 -2.11 4.05 -3.35
CA PRO A 59 -1.04 5.03 -3.42
C PRO A 59 -0.25 5.04 -2.12
N VAL A 60 1.08 5.00 -2.25
CA VAL A 60 2.05 5.02 -1.17
C VAL A 60 3.06 6.09 -1.49
N GLY A 61 3.35 6.96 -0.51
CA GLY A 61 4.29 8.06 -0.69
C GLY A 61 5.46 7.94 0.27
N ALA A 62 6.67 8.20 -0.23
CA ALA A 62 7.83 8.35 0.64
C ALA A 62 7.81 9.70 1.33
N TYR A 63 8.21 9.73 2.59
CA TYR A 63 8.31 10.95 3.37
C TYR A 63 9.61 10.99 4.18
N ARG A 64 10.12 12.20 4.37
CA ARG A 64 11.20 12.52 5.31
C ARG A 64 10.62 12.77 6.69
N TYR A 65 11.33 12.33 7.71
CA TYR A 65 11.00 12.64 9.10
C TYR A 65 12.27 12.81 9.94
N MET A 66 12.14 13.55 11.04
CA MET A 66 13.23 13.79 11.97
C MET A 66 13.16 12.82 13.14
N PHE A 67 14.22 12.06 13.37
CA PHE A 67 14.37 11.21 14.55
C PHE A 67 15.76 11.42 15.18
N LYS A 68 15.80 11.88 16.43
CA LYS A 68 17.04 12.09 17.20
C LYS A 68 18.13 12.87 16.41
N ALA A 69 17.72 13.99 15.79
CA ALA A 69 18.57 14.85 14.96
C ALA A 69 19.09 14.24 13.63
N SER A 70 18.59 13.07 13.25
CA SER A 70 18.82 12.49 11.93
C SER A 70 17.56 12.58 11.08
N GLU A 71 17.71 13.07 9.85
CA GLU A 71 16.70 12.97 8.81
C GLU A 71 16.66 11.52 8.31
N ASN A 72 15.48 10.92 8.31
CA ASN A 72 15.24 9.56 7.86
C ASN A 72 14.11 9.56 6.83
N THR A 73 14.00 8.48 6.06
CA THR A 73 12.93 8.29 5.07
C THR A 73 12.13 7.04 5.38
N SER A 74 10.81 7.11 5.21
CA SER A 74 9.93 5.94 5.27
C SER A 74 8.82 6.07 4.23
N LEU A 75 7.97 5.06 4.11
CA LEU A 75 6.77 5.09 3.29
C LEU A 75 5.52 5.24 4.15
N ASN A 76 4.54 5.96 3.64
CA ASN A 76 3.21 6.04 4.21
C ASN A 76 2.16 5.64 3.18
N THR A 77 1.19 4.83 3.61
CA THR A 77 -0.01 4.54 2.84
C THR A 77 -0.89 5.79 2.79
N ILE A 78 -1.14 6.31 1.59
CA ILE A 78 -1.93 7.54 1.40
C ILE A 78 -3.42 7.23 1.51
N GLY A 79 -3.84 6.07 0.99
CA GLY A 79 -5.22 5.62 1.07
C GLY A 79 -5.48 4.35 0.28
N PHE A 80 -6.72 3.89 0.33
CA PHE A 80 -7.20 2.70 -0.37
C PHE A 80 -8.32 3.10 -1.32
N PHE A 81 -8.21 2.69 -2.59
CA PHE A 81 -9.14 3.12 -3.63
C PHE A 81 -9.51 1.96 -4.52
N ASN A 82 -10.71 2.01 -5.10
CA ASN A 82 -11.16 1.07 -6.12
C ASN A 82 -10.60 1.45 -7.52
N ASN A 83 -10.95 0.68 -8.53
CA ASN A 83 -10.57 0.92 -9.92
C ASN A 83 -11.27 2.10 -10.60
N GLU A 84 -12.21 2.76 -9.91
CA GLU A 84 -12.83 4.04 -10.30
C GLU A 84 -12.24 5.23 -9.52
N TYR A 85 -11.14 4.99 -8.80
CA TYR A 85 -10.42 5.94 -7.95
C TYR A 85 -11.22 6.46 -6.75
N GLU A 86 -12.25 5.75 -6.33
CA GLU A 86 -13.05 6.12 -5.17
C GLU A 86 -12.51 5.45 -3.91
N PRO A 87 -12.45 6.16 -2.76
CA PRO A 87 -12.03 5.56 -1.50
C PRO A 87 -12.87 4.32 -1.16
N CYS A 88 -12.22 3.23 -0.76
CA CYS A 88 -12.91 1.98 -0.45
C CYS A 88 -12.18 1.15 0.60
N GLU A 89 -12.88 0.15 1.14
CA GLU A 89 -12.26 -0.95 1.88
C GLU A 89 -11.67 -1.96 0.90
N ILE A 90 -10.53 -2.57 1.26
CA ILE A 90 -9.91 -3.62 0.43
C ILE A 90 -10.31 -4.98 0.97
N ILE A 91 -11.17 -5.65 0.21
CA ILE A 91 -11.74 -6.96 0.56
C ILE A 91 -11.01 -8.07 -0.21
N LEU A 92 -10.45 -9.02 0.54
CA LEU A 92 -9.71 -10.20 0.10
C LEU A 92 -10.41 -11.46 0.67
N GLY A 93 -11.37 -12.02 -0.06
CA GLY A 93 -12.25 -13.07 0.49
C GLY A 93 -13.07 -12.56 1.67
N ASP A 94 -13.08 -13.30 2.78
CA ASP A 94 -13.73 -12.90 4.05
C ASP A 94 -12.84 -12.02 4.95
N TRP A 95 -11.75 -11.50 4.40
CA TRP A 95 -10.78 -10.67 5.10
C TRP A 95 -10.70 -9.27 4.49
N GLU A 96 -10.37 -8.30 5.33
CA GLU A 96 -10.19 -6.89 4.97
C GLU A 96 -8.75 -6.47 5.27
N LEU A 97 -8.07 -5.87 4.30
CA LEU A 97 -6.82 -5.14 4.53
C LEU A 97 -7.15 -3.77 5.11
N TYR A 98 -6.93 -3.60 6.42
CA TYR A 98 -7.28 -2.37 7.13
C TYR A 98 -6.08 -1.48 7.42
N LYS A 99 -4.85 -2.00 7.30
CA LYS A 99 -3.63 -1.23 7.52
C LYS A 99 -2.46 -1.82 6.73
N LEU A 100 -1.67 -0.93 6.14
CA LEU A 100 -0.43 -1.25 5.45
C LEU A 100 0.67 -0.35 6.00
N THR A 101 1.67 -0.96 6.65
CA THR A 101 2.85 -0.27 7.18
C THR A 101 4.10 -0.70 6.45
N PHE A 102 5.19 0.03 6.67
CA PHE A 102 6.46 -0.24 6.01
C PHE A 102 7.58 -0.16 7.03
N SER A 103 8.44 -1.18 7.04
CA SER A 103 9.76 -1.06 7.64
C SER A 103 10.78 -0.64 6.58
N HIS A 104 11.87 -0.04 7.02
CA HIS A 104 12.90 0.53 6.16
C HIS A 104 14.26 -0.09 6.49
N ARG A 105 15.04 -0.39 5.45
CA ARG A 105 16.47 -0.70 5.57
C ARG A 105 17.24 0.02 4.49
N PHE A 106 18.41 0.54 4.87
CA PHE A 106 19.36 1.12 3.93
C PHE A 106 20.53 0.15 3.76
N TYR A 107 20.73 -0.33 2.54
CA TYR A 107 21.88 -1.16 2.16
C TYR A 107 22.18 -0.94 0.67
N ASP A 108 23.41 -1.26 0.25
CA ASP A 108 23.90 -1.08 -1.12
C ASP A 108 23.70 0.33 -1.73
N GLY A 109 23.59 1.34 -0.87
CA GLY A 109 23.41 2.74 -1.27
C GLY A 109 21.96 3.13 -1.59
N THR A 110 21.00 2.24 -1.39
CA THR A 110 19.58 2.46 -1.70
C THR A 110 18.67 2.20 -0.51
N ASN A 111 17.52 2.89 -0.50
CA ASN A 111 16.44 2.61 0.45
C ASN A 111 15.65 1.39 -0.03
N HIS A 112 15.39 0.48 0.89
CA HIS A 112 14.50 -0.65 0.68
C HIS A 112 13.37 -0.61 1.70
N TYR A 113 12.15 -0.79 1.21
CA TYR A 113 10.95 -0.72 2.01
C TYR A 113 10.26 -2.06 2.01
N PHE A 114 9.93 -2.56 3.19
CA PHE A 114 9.35 -3.88 3.39
C PHE A 114 7.93 -3.71 3.93
N PRO A 115 6.90 -3.99 3.12
CA PRO A 115 5.52 -3.85 3.51
C PRO A 115 5.13 -4.85 4.60
N GLU A 116 4.25 -4.41 5.49
CA GLU A 116 3.59 -5.24 6.48
C GLU A 116 2.08 -5.08 6.30
N LEU A 117 1.40 -6.16 5.88
CA LEU A 117 -0.04 -6.15 5.62
C LEU A 117 -0.77 -6.58 6.88
N HIS A 118 -1.68 -5.75 7.35
CA HIS A 118 -2.52 -6.04 8.50
C HIS A 118 -3.94 -6.32 7.99
N ILE A 119 -4.36 -7.57 8.10
CA ILE A 119 -5.71 -7.99 7.72
C ILE A 119 -6.54 -8.36 8.94
N ARG A 120 -7.85 -8.23 8.83
CA ARG A 120 -8.82 -8.67 9.85
C ARG A 120 -9.99 -9.40 9.19
N GLN A 121 -10.59 -10.34 9.92
CA GLN A 121 -11.75 -11.06 9.41
C GLN A 121 -12.99 -10.16 9.46
N ILE A 122 -13.76 -10.15 8.36
CA ILE A 122 -14.99 -9.37 8.24
C ILE A 122 -16.02 -9.89 9.24
N GLY A 123 -16.66 -8.98 9.97
CA GLY A 123 -17.60 -9.32 11.05
C GLY A 123 -16.96 -9.84 12.35
N LYS A 124 -15.64 -10.05 12.39
CA LYS A 124 -14.88 -10.45 13.59
C LYS A 124 -13.59 -9.63 13.74
N PRO A 125 -13.67 -8.32 14.06
CA PRO A 125 -12.52 -7.40 14.01
C PRO A 125 -11.40 -7.68 15.02
N THR A 126 -11.62 -8.58 15.99
CA THR A 126 -10.58 -9.08 16.91
C THR A 126 -9.70 -10.15 16.29
N ASN A 127 -10.18 -10.86 15.25
CA ASN A 127 -9.38 -11.81 14.48
C ASN A 127 -8.52 -11.04 13.48
N LYS A 128 -7.21 -10.98 13.73
CA LYS A 128 -6.24 -10.17 12.99
C LYS A 128 -5.02 -11.00 12.64
N GLN A 129 -4.48 -10.74 11.46
CA GLN A 129 -3.20 -11.30 11.02
C GLN A 129 -2.29 -10.19 10.51
N VAL A 130 -0.99 -10.38 10.65
CA VAL A 130 0.04 -9.47 10.13
C VAL A 130 1.00 -10.28 9.28
N PHE A 131 1.16 -9.87 8.02
CA PHE A 131 2.08 -10.49 7.07
C PHE A 131 3.30 -9.58 6.92
N SER A 132 4.44 -10.03 7.45
CA SER A 132 5.74 -9.41 7.30
C SER A 132 6.68 -10.44 6.70
N THR A 133 6.68 -10.51 5.37
CA THR A 133 7.27 -11.61 4.59
C THR A 133 8.78 -11.41 4.33
N GLY A 134 9.27 -10.19 4.50
CA GLY A 134 10.63 -9.81 4.17
C GLY A 134 10.84 -9.45 2.69
N HIS A 135 9.79 -9.52 1.87
CA HIS A 135 9.79 -9.01 0.50
C HIS A 135 9.74 -7.49 0.46
N SER A 136 10.41 -6.92 -0.54
CA SER A 136 10.39 -5.48 -0.78
C SER A 136 9.06 -5.04 -1.38
N ILE A 137 8.76 -3.74 -1.35
CA ILE A 137 7.54 -3.18 -1.97
C ILE A 137 7.51 -3.44 -3.48
N GLU A 138 8.65 -3.57 -4.14
CA GLU A 138 8.74 -3.95 -5.54
C GLU A 138 8.26 -5.39 -5.82
N GLU A 139 8.25 -6.26 -4.81
CA GLU A 139 7.84 -7.67 -4.85
C GLU A 139 6.48 -7.89 -4.15
N PHE A 140 5.59 -6.87 -4.20
CA PHE A 140 4.32 -6.91 -3.47
C PHE A 140 3.39 -8.05 -3.89
N ASP A 141 3.55 -8.57 -5.10
CA ASP A 141 2.82 -9.72 -5.62
C ASP A 141 3.14 -11.02 -4.86
N GLU A 142 4.38 -11.22 -4.44
CA GLU A 142 4.77 -12.35 -3.57
C GLU A 142 4.08 -12.24 -2.20
N ILE A 143 4.01 -11.03 -1.65
CA ILE A 143 3.31 -10.77 -0.39
C ILE A 143 1.82 -11.08 -0.49
N LEU A 144 1.20 -10.67 -1.59
CA LEU A 144 -0.21 -10.96 -1.87
C LEU A 144 -0.46 -12.43 -2.17
N ALA A 145 0.51 -13.16 -2.71
CA ALA A 145 0.43 -14.61 -2.89
C ALA A 145 0.38 -15.33 -1.54
N GLU A 146 1.22 -14.95 -0.57
CA GLU A 146 1.17 -15.51 0.78
C GLU A 146 -0.16 -15.21 1.50
N VAL A 147 -0.67 -13.98 1.35
CA VAL A 147 -1.98 -13.60 1.89
C VAL A 147 -3.10 -14.43 1.25
N TRP A 148 -3.03 -14.65 -0.07
CA TRP A 148 -4.00 -15.48 -0.78
C TRP A 148 -3.99 -16.92 -0.28
N ASP A 149 -2.81 -17.51 -0.12
CA ASP A 149 -2.67 -18.89 0.33
C ASP A 149 -3.24 -19.07 1.74
N PHE A 150 -3.02 -18.10 2.64
CA PHE A 150 -3.67 -18.08 3.94
C PHE A 150 -5.20 -18.00 3.84
N ILE A 151 -5.75 -17.13 3.01
CA ILE A 151 -7.20 -16.96 2.85
C ILE A 151 -7.83 -18.23 2.26
N GLU A 152 -7.21 -18.84 1.24
CA GLU A 152 -7.69 -20.08 0.65
C GLU A 152 -7.64 -21.27 1.62
N GLU A 153 -6.66 -21.29 2.54
CA GLU A 153 -6.61 -22.28 3.61
C GLU A 153 -7.70 -22.06 4.66
N ASP A 154 -7.99 -20.81 5.05
CA ASP A 154 -9.05 -20.47 6.02
C ASP A 154 -10.46 -20.76 5.49
N MET A 155 -10.65 -20.75 4.16
CA MET A 155 -11.92 -21.06 3.50
C MET A 155 -12.22 -22.56 3.34
N LYS A 156 -11.29 -23.45 3.68
CA LYS A 156 -11.44 -24.92 3.58
C LYS A 156 -12.00 -25.53 4.87
#